data_AF-A0A7J9BJH4-F1
#
_entry.id   AF-A0A7J9BJH4-F1
#
_cell.length_a   1.000
_cell.length_b   1.000
_cell.length_c   1.000
_cell.angle_alpha   90.00
_cell.angle_beta   90.00
_cell.angle_gamma   90.00
#
_symmetry.space_group_name_H-M   'P 1'
#
loop_
_entity.id
_entity.type
_entity.pdbx_description
1 polymer ?
#
loop_
_entity_poly.entity_id
_entity_poly.type
_entity_poly.pdbx_seq_one_letter_code
_entity_poly.pdbx_strand_id
1 'polypeptide(L)'
;MDPITRKGVESENAYVMKGKELERKKHEVLSMKVPTKVIKFELKFEVTRDFGIPGAFVVENRDKKHEFFLKSVTLHYIKHPDLEQQKFHFYCGSWVYPITKTGFKRIFFSDQLYLPKETPKGLVELRKKELQKLQAPRLKGEWNPWDRIYDYDVYNNLRDPEKGRSYDRPVLGDSTKFPYPRRLKTGYLNCQHDHSRESGPARCFQFYVPSDERMSDEKLQELKNNFVEALIRFLAPESMPPHLWDRECPDFVTKVAHFFVPKAAISKKDVRFIRSIIDFCRKLKLPSSHGGPSRSDPSEEQDIFEDIIGFYADKEVEELDDSDKQRLEKLVPKEILDKVVATLALKRQHVSAQLPSIIEEDKFAAFEEKEFGRQMLAGTNPVRIRRLKEEDFSLLMENFQERYPGIELKDLENLLKEKMKASRAFILDHHYLEQFLKMINGKGVCAYATRTILIADDPSYETIIPVAIELSLPEDSDDGRSMFLVAENCSVVLWELAKFHVASNDAAYHQLVSHW
;
A
#
# COMPACT_ATOMS: atom_id res chain seq x y z
N MET A 1 19.21 -10.15 -43.75
CA MET A 1 20.27 -9.26 -43.21
C MET A 1 21.02 -8.73 -44.40
N ASP A 2 21.20 -7.42 -44.49
CA ASP A 2 21.97 -6.81 -45.55
C ASP A 2 23.44 -7.27 -45.47
N PRO A 3 24.01 -7.82 -46.56
CA PRO A 3 25.34 -8.43 -46.52
C PRO A 3 26.48 -7.41 -46.31
N ILE A 4 26.24 -6.13 -46.59
CA ILE A 4 27.24 -5.06 -46.54
C ILE A 4 27.22 -4.40 -45.16
N THR A 5 26.05 -3.96 -44.70
CA THR A 5 25.87 -3.21 -43.46
C THR A 5 25.70 -4.12 -42.24
N ARG A 6 25.40 -5.41 -42.45
CA ARG A 6 25.01 -6.39 -41.42
C ARG A 6 23.76 -6.00 -40.62
N LYS A 7 22.96 -5.05 -41.11
CA LYS A 7 21.70 -4.61 -40.50
C LYS A 7 20.52 -5.40 -41.03
N GLY A 8 19.37 -5.29 -40.38
CA GLY A 8 18.09 -5.71 -40.96
C GLY A 8 17.82 -4.96 -42.27
N VAL A 9 17.17 -5.62 -43.22
CA VAL A 9 16.66 -4.97 -44.43
C VAL A 9 15.36 -4.24 -44.05
N GLU A 10 15.19 -3.01 -44.53
CA GLU A 10 13.98 -2.21 -44.27
C GLU A 10 13.06 -2.23 -45.50
N SER A 11 11.75 -2.25 -45.27
CA SER A 11 10.75 -2.13 -46.34
C SER A 11 10.54 -0.66 -46.71
N GLU A 12 9.78 -0.41 -47.78
CA GLU A 12 9.18 0.91 -47.97
C GLU A 12 8.17 1.25 -46.86
N ASN A 13 7.88 2.55 -46.70
CA ASN A 13 6.91 3.03 -45.72
C ASN A 13 5.47 2.74 -46.17
N ALA A 14 4.67 2.14 -45.29
CA ALA A 14 3.21 2.08 -45.43
C ALA A 14 2.53 3.15 -44.58
N TYR A 15 1.37 3.63 -45.03
CA TYR A 15 0.64 4.72 -44.37
C TYR A 15 -0.78 4.28 -44.02
N VAL A 16 -1.18 4.50 -42.76
CA VAL A 16 -2.52 4.13 -42.25
C VAL A 16 -3.66 4.80 -43.01
N MET A 17 -3.46 6.05 -43.46
CA MET A 17 -4.44 6.79 -44.29
C MET A 17 -4.72 6.14 -45.65
N LYS A 18 -3.83 5.26 -46.12
CA LYS A 18 -4.01 4.45 -47.34
C LYS A 18 -4.45 3.02 -47.04
N GLY A 19 -4.55 2.66 -45.76
CA GLY A 19 -5.01 1.36 -45.29
C GLY A 19 -6.53 1.26 -45.27
N LYS A 20 -7.04 0.04 -45.40
CA LYS A 20 -8.47 -0.23 -45.28
C LYS A 20 -8.82 -0.38 -43.79
N GLU A 21 -9.74 0.42 -43.28
CA GLU A 21 -10.36 0.16 -41.97
C GLU A 21 -11.16 -1.14 -42.09
N LEU A 22 -10.77 -2.15 -41.33
CA LEU A 22 -11.38 -3.48 -41.39
C LEU A 22 -12.50 -3.62 -40.37
N GLU A 23 -12.31 -3.04 -39.18
CA GLU A 23 -13.23 -3.25 -38.08
C GLU A 23 -13.11 -2.12 -37.05
N ARG A 24 -14.26 -1.71 -36.54
CA ARG A 24 -14.38 -0.78 -35.42
C ARG A 24 -15.22 -1.42 -34.32
N LYS A 25 -14.56 -1.97 -33.30
CA LYS A 25 -15.23 -2.52 -32.12
C LYS A 25 -15.31 -1.46 -31.03
N LYS A 26 -16.52 -1.23 -30.53
CA LYS A 26 -16.73 -0.60 -29.23
C LYS A 26 -16.72 -1.72 -28.19
N HIS A 27 -15.79 -1.67 -27.25
CA HIS A 27 -15.89 -2.50 -26.07
C HIS A 27 -16.65 -1.68 -25.01
N GLU A 28 -17.82 -2.16 -24.63
CA GLU A 28 -18.45 -1.77 -23.37
C GLU A 28 -17.72 -2.54 -22.27
N VAL A 29 -16.92 -1.82 -21.49
CA VAL A 29 -16.39 -2.37 -20.25
C VAL A 29 -17.50 -2.21 -19.23
N LEU A 30 -17.89 -3.30 -18.58
CA LEU A 30 -19.05 -3.38 -17.66
C LEU A 30 -19.03 -2.35 -16.51
N SER A 31 -17.93 -1.60 -16.33
CA SER A 31 -17.77 -0.53 -15.34
C SER A 31 -17.73 0.90 -15.88
N MET A 32 -17.90 1.17 -17.20
CA MET A 32 -17.79 2.55 -17.73
C MET A 32 -18.83 3.00 -18.76
N LYS A 33 -19.16 4.31 -18.66
CA LYS A 33 -19.94 5.12 -19.63
C LYS A 33 -19.11 5.63 -20.83
N VAL A 34 -17.84 5.24 -20.99
CA VAL A 34 -17.00 5.65 -22.14
C VAL A 34 -16.46 4.41 -22.87
N PRO A 35 -16.92 4.12 -24.10
CA PRO A 35 -16.49 2.92 -24.82
C PRO A 35 -15.08 3.07 -25.39
N THR A 36 -14.17 2.17 -25.02
CA THR A 36 -12.85 2.05 -25.67
C THR A 36 -13.05 1.58 -27.11
N LYS A 37 -12.58 2.38 -28.07
CA LYS A 37 -12.69 2.08 -29.50
C LYS A 37 -11.40 1.41 -29.98
N VAL A 38 -11.49 0.14 -30.36
CA VAL A 38 -10.40 -0.56 -31.04
C VAL A 38 -10.66 -0.52 -32.54
N ILE A 39 -9.70 0.01 -33.28
CA ILE A 39 -9.77 0.13 -34.75
C ILE A 39 -8.70 -0.76 -35.35
N LYS A 40 -9.08 -1.59 -36.32
CA LYS A 40 -8.16 -2.45 -37.06
C LYS A 40 -7.94 -1.90 -38.47
N PHE A 41 -6.68 -1.74 -38.83
CA PHE A 41 -6.27 -1.32 -40.17
C PHE A 41 -5.57 -2.46 -40.91
N GLU A 42 -5.83 -2.57 -42.21
CA GLU A 42 -5.06 -3.41 -43.11
C GLU A 42 -4.05 -2.56 -43.88
N LEU A 43 -2.78 -2.96 -43.84
CA LEU A 43 -1.68 -2.30 -44.54
C LEU A 43 -0.96 -3.32 -45.42
N LYS A 44 -0.49 -2.86 -46.58
CA LYS A 44 0.34 -3.65 -47.50
C LYS A 44 1.73 -3.02 -47.55
N PHE A 45 2.74 -3.87 -47.46
CA PHE A 45 4.15 -3.50 -47.54
C PHE A 45 4.75 -4.16 -48.77
N GLU A 46 5.57 -3.42 -49.50
CA GLU A 46 6.39 -3.95 -50.58
C GLU A 46 7.78 -4.28 -50.03
N VAL A 47 8.22 -5.51 -50.28
CA VAL A 47 9.50 -6.04 -49.81
C VAL A 47 10.15 -6.87 -50.92
N THR A 48 11.48 -6.95 -50.90
CA THR A 48 12.23 -7.79 -51.83
C THR A 48 12.03 -9.28 -51.51
N ARG A 49 12.30 -10.16 -52.48
CA ARG A 49 12.16 -11.62 -52.29
C ARG A 49 13.09 -12.18 -51.21
N ASP A 50 14.21 -11.52 -50.94
CA ASP A 50 15.23 -11.88 -49.96
C ASP A 50 15.09 -11.15 -48.62
N PHE A 51 13.94 -10.49 -48.37
CA PHE A 51 13.66 -9.76 -47.12
C PHE A 51 13.78 -10.63 -45.85
N GLY A 52 13.48 -11.93 -45.98
CA GLY A 52 13.61 -12.91 -44.90
C GLY A 52 12.45 -12.85 -43.89
N ILE A 53 12.72 -13.10 -42.61
CA ILE A 53 11.69 -13.11 -41.57
C ILE A 53 11.56 -11.71 -40.94
N PRO A 54 10.36 -11.09 -40.92
CA PRO A 54 10.14 -9.83 -40.22
C PRO A 54 10.40 -9.97 -38.71
N GLY A 55 11.44 -9.31 -38.21
CA GLY A 55 11.85 -9.38 -36.80
C GLY A 55 11.52 -8.14 -35.97
N ALA A 56 11.25 -7.01 -36.62
CA ALA A 56 10.87 -5.76 -35.99
C ALA A 56 10.11 -4.88 -36.99
N PHE A 57 9.36 -3.90 -36.48
CA PHE A 57 8.80 -2.83 -37.29
C PHE A 57 8.90 -1.49 -36.56
N VAL A 58 8.80 -0.41 -37.34
CA VAL A 58 8.92 0.96 -36.85
C VAL A 58 7.63 1.73 -37.13
N VAL A 59 7.18 2.49 -36.14
CA VAL A 59 5.99 3.34 -36.21
C VAL A 59 6.37 4.79 -36.01
N GLU A 60 5.84 5.63 -36.88
CA GLU A 60 5.96 7.07 -36.82
C GLU A 60 4.56 7.68 -36.72
N ASN A 61 4.25 8.31 -35.60
CA ASN A 61 3.03 9.08 -35.45
C ASN A 61 3.28 10.53 -35.93
N ARG A 62 2.71 10.87 -37.09
CA ARG A 62 2.78 12.22 -37.69
C ARG A 62 1.60 13.12 -37.29
N ASP A 63 0.65 12.62 -36.49
CA ASP A 63 -0.36 13.48 -35.88
C ASP A 63 0.35 14.50 -34.96
N LYS A 64 -0.08 15.76 -35.00
CA LYS A 64 0.55 16.83 -34.21
C LYS A 64 0.05 16.87 -32.77
N LYS A 65 -1.11 16.28 -32.50
CA LYS A 65 -1.87 16.45 -31.26
C LYS A 65 -2.06 15.13 -30.53
N HIS A 66 -2.50 14.09 -31.25
CA HIS A 66 -3.04 12.88 -30.66
C HIS A 66 -2.02 11.73 -30.66
N GLU A 67 -1.78 11.18 -29.48
CA GLU A 67 -1.23 9.84 -29.31
C GLU A 67 -2.29 8.76 -29.55
N PHE A 68 -1.83 7.53 -29.75
CA PHE A 68 -2.69 6.35 -29.76
C PHE A 68 -2.00 5.18 -29.05
N PHE A 69 -2.78 4.26 -28.51
CA PHE A 69 -2.27 3.04 -27.91
C PHE A 69 -2.20 1.93 -28.97
N LEU A 70 -0.98 1.49 -29.31
CA LEU A 70 -0.78 0.40 -30.27
C LEU A 70 -0.88 -0.93 -29.54
N LYS A 71 -1.94 -1.71 -29.82
CA LYS A 71 -2.15 -3.02 -29.17
C LYS A 71 -1.20 -4.08 -29.73
N SER A 72 -1.29 -4.36 -31.03
CA SER A 72 -0.47 -5.36 -31.70
C SER A 72 -0.46 -5.16 -33.22
N VAL A 73 0.49 -5.84 -33.88
CA VAL A 73 0.58 -5.97 -35.33
C VAL A 73 0.72 -7.45 -35.69
N THR A 74 0.10 -7.86 -36.78
CA THR A 74 0.28 -9.21 -37.33
C THR A 74 0.59 -9.10 -38.81
N LEU A 75 1.75 -9.61 -39.21
CA LEU A 75 2.20 -9.63 -40.59
C LEU A 75 2.11 -11.05 -41.15
N HIS A 76 1.82 -11.16 -42.43
CA HIS A 76 1.89 -12.42 -43.19
C HIS A 76 2.29 -12.10 -44.63
N TYR A 77 2.98 -13.03 -45.28
CA TYR A 77 3.34 -12.85 -46.68
C TYR A 77 2.15 -13.12 -47.59
N ILE A 78 1.92 -12.23 -48.55
CA ILE A 78 0.89 -12.41 -49.59
C ILE A 78 1.46 -13.23 -50.77
N LYS A 79 2.76 -13.03 -51.06
CA LYS A 79 3.49 -13.68 -52.16
C LYS A 79 4.90 -14.03 -51.69
N HIS A 80 5.11 -15.23 -51.21
CA HIS A 80 6.44 -15.74 -50.82
C HIS A 80 6.44 -17.28 -50.88
N PRO A 81 7.40 -17.91 -51.59
CA PRO A 81 7.36 -19.34 -51.87
C PRO A 81 7.17 -20.22 -50.61
N ASP A 82 7.83 -19.87 -49.51
CA ASP A 82 7.85 -20.72 -48.31
C ASP A 82 7.16 -20.14 -47.07
N LEU A 83 6.69 -18.88 -47.10
CA LEU A 83 6.29 -18.14 -45.89
C LEU A 83 4.85 -17.62 -45.90
N GLU A 84 4.06 -17.92 -46.95
CA GLU A 84 2.68 -17.43 -47.10
C GLU A 84 1.72 -17.86 -45.97
N GLN A 85 1.92 -19.05 -45.40
CA GLN A 85 1.07 -19.56 -44.32
C GLN A 85 1.50 -19.05 -42.93
N GLN A 86 2.71 -18.48 -42.82
CA GLN A 86 3.26 -18.06 -41.54
C GLN A 86 2.76 -16.67 -41.15
N LYS A 87 2.33 -16.54 -39.90
CA LYS A 87 1.96 -15.26 -39.29
C LYS A 87 3.03 -14.83 -38.30
N PHE A 88 3.46 -13.59 -38.41
CA PHE A 88 4.43 -12.96 -37.52
C PHE A 88 3.67 -11.99 -36.61
N HIS A 89 3.55 -12.35 -35.34
CA HIS A 89 2.85 -11.54 -34.34
C HIS A 89 3.83 -10.62 -33.59
N PHE A 90 3.36 -9.41 -33.31
CA PHE A 90 4.05 -8.39 -32.56
C PHE A 90 3.10 -7.81 -31.52
N TYR A 91 3.24 -8.24 -30.27
CA TYR A 91 2.58 -7.60 -29.15
C TYR A 91 3.28 -6.28 -28.82
N CYS A 92 2.53 -5.18 -28.79
CA CYS A 92 3.09 -3.84 -28.63
C CYS A 92 2.76 -3.24 -27.26
N GLY A 93 1.48 -3.24 -26.89
CA GLY A 93 1.00 -2.77 -25.59
C GLY A 93 1.55 -1.41 -25.13
N SER A 94 1.67 -0.43 -26.04
CA SER A 94 2.38 0.82 -25.73
C SER A 94 1.78 2.06 -26.41
N TRP A 95 1.95 3.21 -25.77
CA TRP A 95 1.55 4.52 -26.31
C TRP A 95 2.50 5.03 -27.38
N VAL A 96 1.99 5.38 -28.55
CA VAL A 96 2.75 6.01 -29.64
C VAL A 96 2.43 7.50 -29.73
N TYR A 97 3.31 8.30 -29.14
CA TYR A 97 3.20 9.75 -29.16
C TYR A 97 3.65 10.36 -30.50
N PRO A 98 3.14 11.56 -30.84
CA PRO A 98 3.64 12.37 -31.95
C PRO A 98 5.16 12.45 -32.02
N ILE A 99 5.73 12.25 -33.21
CA ILE A 99 7.19 12.35 -33.43
C ILE A 99 7.72 13.76 -33.12
N THR A 100 6.88 14.79 -33.22
CA THR A 100 7.21 16.16 -32.84
C THR A 100 7.43 16.33 -31.34
N LYS A 101 6.88 15.43 -30.50
CA LYS A 101 7.08 15.40 -29.05
C LYS A 101 8.29 14.53 -28.67
N THR A 102 8.41 13.35 -29.27
CA THR A 102 9.45 12.37 -28.90
C THR A 102 10.78 12.61 -29.59
N GLY A 103 10.78 13.13 -30.82
CA GLY A 103 11.97 13.30 -31.65
C GLY A 103 12.49 12.01 -32.29
N PHE A 104 11.82 10.87 -32.10
CA PHE A 104 12.25 9.58 -32.67
C PHE A 104 11.07 8.66 -33.00
N LYS A 105 11.30 7.74 -33.95
CA LYS A 105 10.35 6.68 -34.32
C LYS A 105 10.35 5.57 -33.27
N ARG A 106 9.18 4.98 -33.01
CA ARG A 106 9.00 3.86 -32.08
C ARG A 106 9.27 2.53 -32.77
N ILE A 107 10.03 1.65 -32.12
CA ILE A 107 10.33 0.31 -32.63
C ILE A 107 9.62 -0.73 -31.78
N PHE A 108 9.17 -1.80 -32.43
CA PHE A 108 8.56 -2.97 -31.81
C PHE A 108 9.17 -4.23 -32.41
N PHE A 109 9.42 -5.24 -31.57
CA PHE A 109 10.04 -6.51 -31.96
C PHE A 109 8.99 -7.61 -32.04
N SER A 110 9.28 -8.66 -32.83
CA SER A 110 8.43 -9.86 -32.88
C SER A 110 8.39 -10.56 -31.52
N ASP A 111 7.35 -11.34 -31.26
CA ASP A 111 7.17 -12.11 -30.01
C ASP A 111 8.19 -13.26 -29.82
N GLN A 112 9.09 -13.46 -30.77
CA GLN A 112 10.17 -14.43 -30.66
C GLN A 112 11.17 -14.01 -29.58
N LEU A 113 11.42 -14.91 -28.63
CA LEU A 113 12.29 -14.67 -27.49
C LEU A 113 13.75 -15.05 -27.81
N TYR A 114 14.68 -14.14 -27.55
CA TYR A 114 16.11 -14.36 -27.76
C TYR A 114 16.94 -13.90 -26.57
N LEU A 115 17.88 -14.74 -26.12
CA LEU A 115 18.98 -14.27 -25.29
C LEU A 115 19.86 -13.28 -26.08
N PRO A 116 20.62 -12.38 -25.42
CA PRO A 116 21.47 -11.42 -26.13
C PRO A 116 22.38 -12.06 -27.20
N LYS A 117 23.00 -13.21 -26.89
CA LYS A 117 23.87 -13.99 -27.78
C LYS A 117 23.15 -14.67 -28.97
N GLU A 118 21.84 -14.89 -28.85
CA GLU A 118 20.99 -15.55 -29.86
C GLU A 118 20.19 -14.55 -30.70
N THR A 119 20.26 -13.25 -30.36
CA THR A 119 19.56 -12.20 -31.09
C THR A 119 19.95 -12.27 -32.58
N PRO A 120 18.99 -12.37 -33.51
CA PRO A 120 19.28 -12.37 -34.94
C PRO A 120 20.16 -11.16 -35.29
N LYS A 121 21.23 -11.40 -36.05
CA LYS A 121 22.28 -10.39 -36.31
C LYS A 121 21.71 -9.04 -36.79
N GLY A 122 20.68 -9.07 -37.63
CA GLY A 122 20.00 -7.87 -38.13
C GLY A 122 19.25 -7.04 -37.08
N LEU A 123 18.95 -7.60 -35.90
CA LEU A 123 18.24 -6.95 -34.79
C LEU A 123 19.17 -6.50 -33.65
N VAL A 124 20.43 -6.93 -33.63
CA VAL A 124 21.37 -6.67 -32.52
C VAL A 124 21.54 -5.17 -32.25
N GLU A 125 21.76 -4.37 -33.31
CA GLU A 125 21.93 -2.92 -33.17
C GLU A 125 20.63 -2.25 -32.70
N LEU A 126 19.48 -2.69 -33.21
CA LEU A 126 18.16 -2.16 -32.85
C LEU A 126 17.85 -2.44 -31.37
N ARG A 127 18.10 -3.67 -30.90
CA ARG A 127 17.95 -4.07 -29.50
C ARG A 127 18.81 -3.19 -28.59
N LYS A 128 20.08 -2.97 -28.95
CA LYS A 128 21.00 -2.13 -28.18
C LYS A 128 20.53 -0.67 -28.12
N LYS A 129 20.09 -0.10 -29.26
CA LYS A 129 19.61 1.28 -29.32
C LYS A 129 18.33 1.50 -28.51
N GLU A 130 17.39 0.56 -28.54
CA GLU A 130 16.17 0.68 -27.73
C GLU A 130 16.50 0.65 -26.24
N LEU A 131 17.37 -0.28 -25.80
CA LEU A 131 17.82 -0.33 -24.40
C LEU A 131 18.50 0.97 -23.97
N GLN A 132 19.39 1.53 -24.81
CA GLN A 132 20.04 2.80 -24.54
C GLN A 132 19.05 3.96 -24.41
N LYS A 133 17.96 3.98 -25.17
CA LYS A 133 16.93 5.02 -25.05
C LYS A 133 16.16 4.91 -23.72
N LEU A 134 15.86 3.69 -23.28
CA LEU A 134 15.17 3.43 -22.02
C LEU A 134 16.02 3.81 -20.81
N GLN A 135 17.35 3.66 -20.92
CA GLN A 135 18.33 3.90 -19.85
C GLN A 135 19.07 5.25 -19.97
N ALA A 136 18.78 6.05 -20.99
CA ALA A 136 19.53 7.28 -21.24
C ALA A 136 19.33 8.26 -20.09
N PRO A 137 20.40 8.67 -19.37
CA PRO A 137 20.27 9.69 -18.34
C PRO A 137 19.89 11.01 -19.01
N ARG A 138 18.80 11.62 -18.56
CA ARG A 138 18.39 12.93 -19.07
C ARG A 138 19.29 14.01 -18.46
N LEU A 139 20.01 14.72 -19.32
CA LEU A 139 21.08 15.64 -18.92
C LEU A 139 20.58 16.97 -18.30
N LYS A 140 19.30 17.34 -18.45
CA LYS A 140 18.63 18.51 -17.83
C LYS A 140 17.12 18.56 -18.15
N GLY A 141 16.33 19.14 -17.24
CA GLY A 141 14.91 19.48 -17.41
C GLY A 141 13.92 18.44 -16.89
N GLU A 142 12.69 18.88 -16.61
CA GLU A 142 11.59 18.00 -16.16
C GLU A 142 11.27 16.94 -17.22
N TRP A 143 10.92 15.75 -16.74
CA TRP A 143 10.56 14.63 -17.59
C TRP A 143 9.16 14.81 -18.13
N ASN A 144 8.98 14.52 -19.42
CA ASN A 144 7.70 14.73 -20.09
C ASN A 144 6.80 13.50 -19.95
N PRO A 145 5.47 13.65 -20.04
CA PRO A 145 4.55 12.51 -20.00
C PRO A 145 4.76 11.44 -21.08
N TRP A 146 5.47 11.74 -22.17
CA TRP A 146 5.77 10.80 -23.25
C TRP A 146 7.14 10.14 -23.16
N ASP A 147 7.94 10.50 -22.14
CA ASP A 147 9.23 9.87 -21.92
C ASP A 147 9.04 8.43 -21.39
N ARG A 148 9.94 7.53 -21.79
CA ARG A 148 10.00 6.13 -21.35
C ARG A 148 11.35 5.86 -20.68
N ILE A 149 11.73 6.71 -19.74
CA ILE A 149 13.05 6.68 -19.10
C ILE A 149 12.91 5.93 -17.78
N TYR A 150 13.77 4.93 -17.60
CA TYR A 150 13.86 4.13 -16.38
C TYR A 150 15.22 4.42 -15.75
N ASP A 151 15.18 5.18 -14.66
CA ASP A 151 16.36 5.52 -13.86
C ASP A 151 16.02 5.37 -12.37
N TYR A 152 17.05 5.23 -11.55
CA TYR A 152 16.94 4.98 -10.12
C TYR A 152 17.19 6.24 -9.32
N ASP A 153 16.51 6.34 -8.18
CA ASP A 153 16.79 7.35 -7.18
C ASP A 153 16.50 6.83 -5.77
N VAL A 154 16.95 7.57 -4.76
CA VAL A 154 16.70 7.32 -3.34
C VAL A 154 15.39 7.97 -2.90
N TYR A 155 14.86 7.59 -1.73
CA TYR A 155 13.71 8.26 -1.14
C TYR A 155 14.15 9.55 -0.44
N ASN A 156 14.39 10.59 -1.24
CA ASN A 156 14.76 11.95 -0.83
C ASN A 156 13.61 12.96 -1.01
N ASN A 157 12.40 12.47 -1.25
CA ASN A 157 11.20 13.23 -1.60
C ASN A 157 10.05 13.07 -0.58
N LEU A 158 10.33 12.50 0.60
CA LEU A 158 9.34 12.25 1.66
C LEU A 158 9.14 13.44 2.63
N ARG A 159 9.94 14.50 2.52
CA ARG A 159 9.84 15.70 3.36
C ARG A 159 8.84 16.71 2.78
N ASP A 160 8.37 17.59 3.64
CA ASP A 160 7.55 18.75 3.23
C ASP A 160 8.19 20.04 3.78
N PRO A 161 9.07 20.72 3.00
CA PRO A 161 9.81 21.89 3.50
C PRO A 161 8.90 23.10 3.74
N GLU A 162 7.75 23.18 3.07
CA GLU A 162 6.79 24.29 3.24
C GLU A 162 6.14 24.26 4.62
N LYS A 163 6.00 23.08 5.23
CA LYS A 163 5.44 22.90 6.57
C LYS A 163 6.46 22.97 7.70
N GLY A 164 7.73 23.27 7.38
CA GLY A 164 8.78 23.55 8.35
C GLY A 164 9.53 22.33 8.88
N ARG A 165 10.43 22.57 9.85
CA ARG A 165 11.45 21.59 10.29
C ARG A 165 10.89 20.27 10.84
N SER A 166 9.70 20.27 11.40
CA SER A 166 9.07 19.05 11.94
C SER A 166 8.75 18.04 10.83
N TYR A 167 8.61 18.49 9.59
CA TYR A 167 8.34 17.68 8.39
C TYR A 167 9.62 17.30 7.64
N ASP A 168 10.79 17.60 8.19
CA ASP A 168 12.03 17.08 7.62
C ASP A 168 12.11 15.57 7.81
N ARG A 169 12.63 14.87 6.81
CA ARG A 169 12.79 13.41 6.81
C ARG A 169 14.20 13.05 6.36
N PRO A 170 14.81 11.99 6.93
CA PRO A 170 16.07 11.48 6.42
C PRO A 170 15.87 10.94 5.00
N VAL A 171 16.94 11.00 4.20
CA VAL A 171 16.99 10.30 2.92
C VAL A 171 17.12 8.80 3.20
N LEU A 172 16.28 7.98 2.55
CA LEU A 172 16.36 6.51 2.65
C LEU A 172 17.00 5.95 1.37
N GLY A 173 18.12 5.25 1.51
CA GLY A 173 18.97 4.78 0.42
C GLY A 173 20.35 5.45 0.39
N ASP A 174 21.30 4.86 -0.35
CA ASP A 174 22.70 5.30 -0.48
C ASP A 174 23.46 5.55 0.85
N SER A 175 23.03 4.89 1.94
CA SER A 175 23.67 4.97 3.25
C SER A 175 23.64 3.61 3.96
N THR A 176 24.68 3.30 4.73
CA THR A 176 24.69 2.15 5.65
C THR A 176 23.80 2.36 6.87
N LYS A 177 23.53 3.63 7.23
CA LYS A 177 22.66 3.99 8.35
C LYS A 177 21.19 3.84 8.02
N PHE A 178 20.81 4.20 6.78
CA PHE A 178 19.43 4.09 6.28
C PHE A 178 19.42 3.38 4.92
N PRO A 179 19.78 2.08 4.89
CA PRO A 179 19.72 1.30 3.66
C PRO A 179 18.26 1.17 3.23
N TYR A 180 17.99 1.35 1.93
CA TYR A 180 16.64 1.22 1.38
C TYR A 180 16.67 0.89 -0.11
N PRO A 181 15.67 0.15 -0.64
CA PRO A 181 15.49 -0.03 -2.07
C PRO A 181 15.46 1.32 -2.81
N ARG A 182 15.93 1.32 -4.07
CA ARG A 182 15.75 2.48 -4.95
C ARG A 182 14.31 2.53 -5.45
N ARG A 183 13.85 3.75 -5.71
CA ARG A 183 12.61 4.03 -6.43
C ARG A 183 12.90 4.42 -7.88
N LEU A 184 11.85 4.54 -8.67
CA LEU A 184 11.90 5.24 -9.95
C LEU A 184 12.24 6.72 -9.70
N LYS A 185 13.23 7.21 -10.45
CA LYS A 185 13.58 8.63 -10.46
C LYS A 185 12.43 9.46 -11.02
N THR A 186 12.10 10.53 -10.32
CA THR A 186 11.06 11.47 -10.70
C THR A 186 11.78 12.72 -11.18
N GLY A 187 11.56 13.13 -12.43
CA GLY A 187 12.30 14.22 -13.07
C GLY A 187 12.17 15.62 -12.47
N TYR A 188 11.78 15.74 -11.19
CA TYR A 188 11.75 16.99 -10.45
C TYR A 188 13.16 17.54 -10.23
N LEU A 189 13.25 18.86 -10.16
CA LEU A 189 14.49 19.55 -9.84
C LEU A 189 14.89 19.29 -8.38
N ASN A 190 16.20 19.29 -8.12
CA ASN A 190 16.70 19.25 -6.76
C ASN A 190 16.43 20.60 -6.06
N CYS A 191 16.34 20.58 -4.74
CA CYS A 191 16.21 21.76 -3.92
C CYS A 191 17.41 22.70 -4.13
N GLN A 192 17.16 24.01 -4.21
CA GLN A 192 18.20 25.01 -4.45
C GLN A 192 19.25 25.07 -3.33
N HIS A 193 18.85 24.76 -2.09
CA HIS A 193 19.72 24.82 -0.91
C HIS A 193 20.24 23.45 -0.46
N ASP A 194 19.74 22.36 -1.06
CA ASP A 194 20.19 21.00 -0.77
C ASP A 194 20.01 20.10 -2.01
N HIS A 195 21.08 19.95 -2.78
CA HIS A 195 21.06 19.17 -4.01
C HIS A 195 20.92 17.67 -3.79
N SER A 196 20.97 17.17 -2.56
CA SER A 196 20.69 15.77 -2.24
C SER A 196 19.19 15.45 -2.16
N ARG A 197 18.33 16.48 -2.24
CA ARG A 197 16.88 16.36 -2.01
C ARG A 197 16.07 16.95 -3.15
N GLU A 198 14.93 16.34 -3.46
CA GLU A 198 13.97 16.89 -4.43
C GLU A 198 13.29 18.16 -3.88
N SER A 199 12.89 19.06 -4.79
CA SER A 199 12.45 20.43 -4.49
C SER A 199 10.99 20.58 -4.03
N GLY A 200 10.12 19.60 -4.27
CA GLY A 200 8.70 19.73 -3.95
C GLY A 200 8.12 18.46 -3.33
N PRO A 201 7.04 18.60 -2.53
CA PRO A 201 6.35 17.43 -1.99
C PRO A 201 5.75 16.62 -3.14
N ALA A 202 5.69 15.30 -2.98
CA ALA A 202 4.96 14.43 -3.88
C ALA A 202 3.48 14.84 -3.90
N ARG A 203 3.04 15.47 -4.99
CA ARG A 203 1.61 15.81 -5.18
C ARG A 203 0.86 14.55 -5.61
N CYS A 204 -0.27 14.29 -4.95
CA CYS A 204 -1.10 13.12 -5.22
C CYS A 204 -1.46 13.05 -6.72
N PHE A 205 -1.24 11.88 -7.33
CA PHE A 205 -1.46 11.61 -8.77
C PHE A 205 -0.61 12.42 -9.77
N GLN A 206 0.41 13.16 -9.33
CA GLN A 206 1.17 14.08 -10.21
C GLN A 206 2.66 13.72 -10.37
N PHE A 207 3.06 12.48 -10.12
CA PHE A 207 4.44 12.03 -10.30
C PHE A 207 4.68 11.49 -11.71
N TYR A 208 5.90 11.68 -12.20
CA TYR A 208 6.32 11.01 -13.43
C TYR A 208 6.34 9.50 -13.24
N VAL A 209 5.77 8.79 -14.21
CA VAL A 209 5.89 7.36 -14.43
C VAL A 209 6.06 7.18 -15.94
N PRO A 210 6.94 6.27 -16.42
CA PRO A 210 7.07 5.96 -17.83
C PRO A 210 5.71 5.73 -18.47
N SER A 211 5.53 6.23 -19.70
CA SER A 211 4.19 6.34 -20.31
C SER A 211 3.38 5.04 -20.32
N ASP A 212 4.08 3.91 -20.44
CA ASP A 212 3.50 2.56 -20.53
C ASP A 212 3.25 1.91 -19.16
N GLU A 213 3.87 2.42 -18.08
CA GLU A 213 3.70 1.94 -16.70
C GLU A 213 2.59 2.70 -15.93
N ARG A 214 2.07 3.76 -16.54
CA ARG A 214 0.95 4.51 -15.95
C ARG A 214 -0.27 3.62 -15.86
N MET A 215 -1.05 3.85 -14.80
CA MET A 215 -2.40 3.31 -14.72
C MET A 215 -3.19 3.71 -15.98
N SER A 216 -4.04 2.82 -16.44
CA SER A 216 -5.00 3.18 -17.47
C SER A 216 -5.92 4.28 -16.96
N ASP A 217 -6.51 5.06 -17.87
CA ASP A 217 -7.41 6.14 -17.49
C ASP A 217 -8.57 5.63 -16.63
N GLU A 218 -9.04 4.41 -16.89
CA GLU A 218 -10.11 3.75 -16.14
C GLU A 218 -9.70 3.49 -14.70
N LYS A 219 -8.56 2.82 -14.49
CA LYS A 219 -8.05 2.51 -13.14
C LYS A 219 -7.68 3.77 -12.36
N LEU A 220 -7.13 4.78 -13.04
CA LEU A 220 -6.84 6.07 -12.41
C LEU A 220 -8.12 6.79 -12.00
N GLN A 221 -9.16 6.76 -12.84
CA GLN A 221 -10.44 7.39 -12.53
C GLN A 221 -11.15 6.67 -11.38
N GLU A 222 -11.14 5.34 -11.37
CA GLU A 222 -11.62 4.51 -10.26
C GLU A 222 -10.89 4.86 -8.96
N LEU A 223 -9.55 4.88 -8.97
CA LEU A 223 -8.76 5.27 -7.80
C LEU A 223 -9.08 6.68 -7.30
N LYS A 224 -9.26 7.64 -8.23
CA LYS A 224 -9.67 9.00 -7.88
C LYS A 224 -11.06 9.04 -7.26
N ASN A 225 -12.02 8.25 -7.76
CA ASN A 225 -13.37 8.19 -7.19
C ASN A 225 -13.35 7.54 -5.81
N ASN A 226 -12.64 6.41 -5.63
CA ASN A 226 -12.50 5.76 -4.33
C ASN A 226 -11.86 6.71 -3.31
N PHE A 227 -10.89 7.53 -3.75
CA PHE A 227 -10.29 8.57 -2.90
C PHE A 227 -11.29 9.68 -2.55
N VAL A 228 -12.12 10.12 -3.49
CA VAL A 228 -13.21 11.09 -3.25
C VAL A 228 -14.23 10.52 -2.26
N GLU A 229 -14.66 9.28 -2.44
CA GLU A 229 -15.59 8.58 -1.54
C GLU A 229 -15.02 8.45 -0.12
N ALA A 230 -13.74 8.08 0.00
CA ALA A 230 -13.05 8.01 1.28
C ALA A 230 -12.97 9.38 1.98
N LEU A 231 -12.70 10.46 1.24
CA LEU A 231 -12.71 11.82 1.79
C LEU A 231 -14.11 12.25 2.24
N ILE A 232 -15.14 11.99 1.43
CA ILE A 232 -16.53 12.30 1.79
C ILE A 232 -16.91 11.57 3.07
N ARG A 233 -16.59 10.27 3.17
CA ARG A 233 -16.84 9.48 4.37
C ARG A 233 -16.15 10.04 5.61
N PHE A 234 -14.90 10.49 5.45
CA PHE A 234 -14.12 11.07 6.53
C PHE A 234 -14.70 12.40 7.02
N LEU A 235 -15.28 13.19 6.11
CA LEU A 235 -15.84 14.51 6.40
C LEU A 235 -17.30 14.44 6.86
N ALA A 236 -18.00 13.36 6.58
CA ALA A 236 -19.41 13.20 6.95
C ALA A 236 -19.57 13.11 8.47
N PRO A 237 -20.49 13.89 9.07
CA PRO A 237 -20.82 13.79 10.49
C PRO A 237 -21.42 12.41 10.80
N GLU A 238 -21.29 11.97 12.05
CA GLU A 238 -21.95 10.74 12.50
C GLU A 238 -23.48 10.93 12.57
N SER A 239 -24.24 9.90 12.25
CA SER A 239 -25.71 9.94 12.18
C SER A 239 -26.40 10.04 13.55
N MET A 240 -25.63 10.06 14.65
CA MET A 240 -26.10 10.26 16.01
C MET A 240 -25.61 11.62 16.53
N PRO A 241 -26.42 12.36 17.31
CA PRO A 241 -26.01 13.66 17.80
C PRO A 241 -24.71 13.52 18.59
N PRO A 242 -23.73 14.40 18.37
CA PRO A 242 -22.43 14.28 19.01
C PRO A 242 -22.58 14.33 20.53
N HIS A 243 -22.26 13.22 21.20
CA HIS A 243 -22.07 13.25 22.65
C HIS A 243 -20.84 14.11 22.98
N LEU A 244 -20.71 14.54 24.25
CA LEU A 244 -19.60 15.36 24.75
C LEU A 244 -18.19 14.84 24.38
N TRP A 245 -18.08 13.58 23.97
CA TRP A 245 -16.86 12.94 23.46
C TRP A 245 -16.50 13.33 22.02
N ASP A 246 -17.42 13.77 21.15
CA ASP A 246 -17.08 14.27 19.80
C ASP A 246 -16.38 15.63 19.82
N ARG A 247 -16.52 16.37 20.93
CA ARG A 247 -15.63 17.49 21.24
C ARG A 247 -14.24 17.05 21.74
N GLU A 248 -14.03 15.76 21.99
CA GLU A 248 -12.82 15.18 22.57
C GLU A 248 -12.24 13.95 21.83
N CYS A 249 -12.83 13.45 20.73
CA CYS A 249 -12.20 12.46 19.83
C CYS A 249 -11.99 12.93 18.37
N PRO A 250 -11.39 14.10 18.15
CA PRO A 250 -10.50 14.28 16.99
C PRO A 250 -9.34 13.27 17.03
N ASP A 251 -8.95 12.79 18.22
CA ASP A 251 -7.67 12.15 18.46
C ASP A 251 -7.46 10.79 17.79
N PHE A 252 -8.44 9.91 17.58
CA PHE A 252 -8.17 8.61 16.92
C PHE A 252 -7.95 8.77 15.41
N VAL A 253 -8.85 9.51 14.75
CA VAL A 253 -8.77 9.87 13.34
C VAL A 253 -7.54 10.75 13.07
N THR A 254 -7.22 11.65 14.00
CA THR A 254 -6.01 12.47 13.99
C THR A 254 -4.76 11.62 14.31
N LYS A 255 -4.83 10.57 15.16
CA LYS A 255 -3.72 9.61 15.43
C LYS A 255 -3.40 8.74 14.22
N VAL A 256 -4.41 8.31 13.45
CA VAL A 256 -4.24 7.61 12.17
C VAL A 256 -3.68 8.57 11.11
N ALA A 257 -4.13 9.82 11.07
CA ALA A 257 -3.54 10.87 10.21
C ALA A 257 -2.11 11.30 10.66
N HIS A 258 -1.80 11.19 11.96
CA HIS A 258 -0.50 11.51 12.58
C HIS A 258 0.61 10.50 12.22
N PHE A 259 0.28 9.37 11.58
CA PHE A 259 1.30 8.52 10.96
C PHE A 259 2.02 9.26 9.82
N PHE A 260 1.39 10.27 9.22
CA PHE A 260 1.92 11.01 8.06
C PHE A 260 2.45 12.43 8.38
N VAL A 261 2.22 12.99 9.58
CA VAL A 261 2.49 14.42 9.90
C VAL A 261 2.85 14.66 11.40
N PRO A 262 3.76 15.60 11.77
CA PRO A 262 4.48 15.59 13.04
C PRO A 262 3.90 16.47 14.18
N LYS A 263 3.62 15.81 15.30
CA LYS A 263 3.99 16.05 16.74
C LYS A 263 3.88 17.44 17.40
N ALA A 264 3.86 18.58 16.71
CA ALA A 264 3.92 19.89 17.37
C ALA A 264 2.55 20.41 17.88
N ALA A 265 1.49 19.62 17.81
CA ALA A 265 0.15 20.02 18.21
C ALA A 265 -0.43 19.05 19.26
N ILE A 266 -0.33 19.44 20.55
CA ILE A 266 -1.27 19.12 21.65
C ILE A 266 -0.76 18.13 22.73
N SER A 267 -1.28 18.34 23.96
CA SER A 267 -0.75 17.92 25.26
C SER A 267 -1.76 17.10 26.11
N LYS A 268 -1.23 16.36 27.10
CA LYS A 268 -1.84 15.65 28.25
C LYS A 268 -3.36 15.72 28.45
N LYS A 269 -4.09 14.67 28.04
CA LYS A 269 -5.47 14.38 28.49
C LYS A 269 -5.87 12.88 28.42
N ASP A 270 -4.90 11.96 28.51
CA ASP A 270 -5.05 10.52 28.19
C ASP A 270 -5.71 9.60 29.26
N VAL A 271 -6.21 10.14 30.38
CA VAL A 271 -6.62 9.30 31.54
C VAL A 271 -8.08 8.83 31.49
N ARG A 272 -8.95 9.43 30.66
CA ARG A 272 -10.39 9.06 30.59
C ARG A 272 -10.70 7.88 29.64
N PHE A 273 -9.96 7.74 28.54
CA PHE A 273 -10.12 6.65 27.57
C PHE A 273 -9.77 5.28 28.18
N ILE A 274 -8.69 5.22 28.97
CA ILE A 274 -8.27 4.00 29.68
C ILE A 274 -9.32 3.54 30.70
N ARG A 275 -10.02 4.46 31.36
CA ARG A 275 -11.07 4.13 32.34
C ARG A 275 -12.27 3.45 31.68
N SER A 276 -12.68 3.90 30.50
CA SER A 276 -13.79 3.31 29.73
C SER A 276 -13.50 1.88 29.26
N ILE A 277 -12.27 1.61 28.79
CA ILE A 277 -11.83 0.25 28.42
C ILE A 277 -11.81 -0.68 29.65
N ILE A 278 -11.39 -0.17 30.82
CA ILE A 278 -11.38 -0.93 32.08
C ILE A 278 -12.80 -1.30 32.52
N ASP A 279 -13.75 -0.36 32.42
CA ASP A 279 -15.15 -0.59 32.82
C ASP A 279 -15.89 -1.54 31.85
N PHE A 280 -15.54 -1.51 30.56
CA PHE A 280 -15.99 -2.49 29.58
C PHE A 280 -15.49 -3.92 29.86
N CYS A 281 -14.19 -4.09 30.12
CA CYS A 281 -13.62 -5.41 30.41
C CYS A 281 -14.20 -6.04 31.70
N ARG A 282 -14.79 -5.23 32.60
CA ARG A 282 -15.57 -5.71 33.76
C ARG A 282 -16.95 -6.24 33.36
N LYS A 283 -17.61 -5.66 32.34
CA LYS A 283 -18.95 -6.06 31.87
C LYS A 283 -18.94 -7.39 31.10
N LEU A 284 -17.83 -7.77 30.46
CA LEU A 284 -17.65 -9.08 29.81
C LEU A 284 -17.69 -10.30 30.76
N LYS A 285 -17.72 -10.10 32.10
CA LYS A 285 -17.55 -11.17 33.11
C LYS A 285 -18.81 -11.74 33.79
N LEU A 286 -20.04 -11.42 33.37
CA LEU A 286 -21.24 -11.98 34.03
C LEU A 286 -22.15 -12.79 33.09
N PRO A 287 -21.94 -14.11 33.00
CA PRO A 287 -23.01 -15.06 32.77
C PRO A 287 -23.31 -15.79 34.09
N SER A 288 -24.18 -15.25 34.95
CA SER A 288 -24.96 -16.08 35.89
C SER A 288 -26.11 -15.34 36.55
N SER A 289 -27.29 -15.94 36.39
CA SER A 289 -28.48 -15.93 37.25
C SER A 289 -28.26 -15.43 38.70
N HIS A 290 -28.87 -14.30 39.05
CA HIS A 290 -29.87 -14.14 40.12
C HIS A 290 -30.13 -12.64 40.36
N GLY A 291 -31.40 -12.29 40.51
CA GLY A 291 -31.89 -10.90 40.45
C GLY A 291 -31.63 -10.03 41.68
N GLY A 292 -31.74 -8.72 41.46
CA GLY A 292 -31.82 -7.67 42.47
C GLY A 292 -31.33 -6.33 41.92
N PRO A 293 -32.11 -5.22 42.00
CA PRO A 293 -31.84 -4.01 41.25
C PRO A 293 -30.82 -3.11 41.96
N SER A 294 -29.72 -2.78 41.27
CA SER A 294 -28.90 -1.63 41.63
C SER A 294 -29.23 -0.47 40.69
N ARG A 295 -29.85 0.57 41.25
CA ARG A 295 -30.08 1.85 40.59
C ARG A 295 -28.74 2.58 40.38
N SER A 296 -28.25 2.55 39.14
CA SER A 296 -27.54 3.67 38.53
C SER A 296 -28.23 3.93 37.20
N ASP A 297 -28.52 5.20 36.92
CA ASP A 297 -29.27 5.62 35.73
C ASP A 297 -28.56 5.11 34.46
N PRO A 298 -29.17 4.27 33.61
CA PRO A 298 -28.47 3.60 32.50
C PRO A 298 -28.30 4.48 31.26
N SER A 299 -28.76 5.74 31.28
CA SER A 299 -28.98 6.54 30.06
C SER A 299 -27.79 7.37 29.57
N GLU A 300 -26.61 7.26 30.17
CA GLU A 300 -25.45 8.09 29.78
C GLU A 300 -24.16 7.32 29.44
N GLU A 301 -24.13 5.99 29.52
CA GLU A 301 -22.99 5.19 29.05
C GLU A 301 -23.35 4.45 27.76
N GLN A 302 -23.33 5.16 26.63
CA GLN A 302 -23.27 4.54 25.31
C GLN A 302 -22.04 3.60 25.28
N ASP A 303 -22.23 2.38 24.78
CA ASP A 303 -21.19 1.34 24.75
C ASP A 303 -20.10 1.74 23.75
N ILE A 304 -18.83 1.77 24.19
CA ILE A 304 -17.66 2.08 23.34
C ILE A 304 -17.60 1.21 22.07
N PHE A 305 -18.21 0.02 22.09
CA PHE A 305 -18.34 -0.83 20.91
C PHE A 305 -19.32 -0.29 19.89
N GLU A 306 -20.45 0.27 20.34
CA GLU A 306 -21.40 0.92 19.45
C GLU A 306 -20.78 2.20 18.87
N ASP A 307 -19.89 2.88 19.60
CA ASP A 307 -19.11 4.00 19.05
C ASP A 307 -18.11 3.52 17.98
N ILE A 308 -17.38 2.42 18.24
CA ILE A 308 -16.44 1.85 17.26
C ILE A 308 -17.18 1.34 16.02
N ILE A 309 -18.30 0.65 16.20
CA ILE A 309 -19.17 0.18 15.13
C ILE A 309 -19.81 1.38 14.40
N GLY A 310 -20.08 2.48 15.12
CA GLY A 310 -20.57 3.75 14.60
C GLY A 310 -19.65 4.37 13.55
N PHE A 311 -18.32 4.21 13.66
CA PHE A 311 -17.39 4.60 12.57
C PHE A 311 -17.69 3.88 11.25
N TYR A 312 -18.25 2.68 11.35
CA TYR A 312 -18.64 1.82 10.25
C TYR A 312 -20.13 1.87 9.93
N ALA A 313 -20.90 2.77 10.54
CA ALA A 313 -22.30 2.97 10.20
C ALA A 313 -22.46 3.88 8.96
N ASP A 314 -23.65 3.87 8.38
CA ASP A 314 -24.03 4.80 7.32
C ASP A 314 -23.99 6.24 7.88
N LYS A 315 -23.35 7.14 7.13
CA LYS A 315 -23.23 8.55 7.52
C LYS A 315 -24.08 9.44 6.66
N GLU A 316 -24.74 10.42 7.30
CA GLU A 316 -25.40 11.50 6.60
C GLU A 316 -24.35 12.51 6.14
N VAL A 317 -24.52 13.01 4.91
CA VAL A 317 -23.54 13.87 4.26
C VAL A 317 -24.03 15.31 4.29
N GLU A 318 -23.23 16.19 4.89
CA GLU A 318 -23.48 17.63 4.93
C GLU A 318 -22.60 18.39 3.93
N GLU A 319 -22.97 19.65 3.66
CA GLU A 319 -22.13 20.54 2.88
C GLU A 319 -20.85 20.87 3.66
N LEU A 320 -19.71 20.78 2.97
CA LEU A 320 -18.41 21.17 3.50
C LEU A 320 -18.42 22.65 3.94
N ASP A 321 -18.00 22.91 5.18
CA ASP A 321 -17.77 24.28 5.66
C ASP A 321 -16.53 24.92 4.99
N ASP A 322 -16.39 26.23 5.14
CA ASP A 322 -15.29 26.97 4.50
C ASP A 322 -13.91 26.67 5.11
N SER A 323 -13.85 26.24 6.37
CA SER A 323 -12.60 25.87 7.04
C SER A 323 -12.05 24.56 6.47
N ASP A 324 -12.92 23.55 6.33
CA ASP A 324 -12.55 22.23 5.82
C ASP A 324 -12.29 22.27 4.31
N LYS A 325 -12.99 23.11 3.54
CA LYS A 325 -12.60 23.41 2.14
C LYS A 325 -11.18 23.94 2.05
N GLN A 326 -10.82 24.95 2.84
CA GLN A 326 -9.47 25.53 2.85
C GLN A 326 -8.40 24.53 3.29
N ARG A 327 -8.73 23.60 4.19
CA ARG A 327 -7.84 22.50 4.59
C ARG A 327 -7.63 21.52 3.44
N LEU A 328 -8.70 21.07 2.79
CA LEU A 328 -8.65 20.14 1.66
C LEU A 328 -7.93 20.75 0.45
N GLU A 329 -8.14 22.03 0.16
CA GLU A 329 -7.42 22.78 -0.90
C GLU A 329 -5.90 22.65 -0.79
N LYS A 330 -5.37 22.54 0.44
CA LYS A 330 -3.93 22.39 0.70
C LYS A 330 -3.45 20.94 0.63
N LEU A 331 -4.35 19.97 0.68
CA LEU A 331 -4.03 18.54 0.80
C LEU A 331 -4.24 17.78 -0.50
N VAL A 332 -5.21 18.18 -1.32
CA VAL A 332 -5.60 17.42 -2.52
C VAL A 332 -5.57 18.28 -3.78
N PRO A 333 -5.35 17.67 -4.97
CA PRO A 333 -5.46 18.39 -6.23
C PRO A 333 -6.85 19.02 -6.40
N LYS A 334 -6.91 20.18 -7.06
CA LYS A 334 -8.17 20.90 -7.33
C LYS A 334 -9.26 20.02 -7.96
N GLU A 335 -8.89 19.12 -8.88
CA GLU A 335 -9.85 18.17 -9.49
C GLU A 335 -10.54 17.27 -8.45
N ILE A 336 -9.81 16.82 -7.42
CA ILE A 336 -10.37 16.00 -6.35
C ILE A 336 -11.28 16.85 -5.47
N LEU A 337 -10.83 18.04 -5.08
CA LEU A 337 -11.64 18.97 -4.29
C LEU A 337 -12.97 19.30 -4.99
N ASP A 338 -12.91 19.68 -6.26
CA ASP A 338 -14.09 20.02 -7.05
C ASP A 338 -15.09 18.83 -7.10
N LYS A 339 -14.59 17.59 -7.23
CA LYS A 339 -15.42 16.38 -7.18
C LYS A 339 -16.04 16.14 -5.80
N VAL A 340 -15.28 16.31 -4.72
CA VAL A 340 -15.80 16.20 -3.35
C VAL A 340 -16.92 17.22 -3.15
N VAL A 341 -16.64 18.51 -3.40
CA VAL A 341 -17.63 19.60 -3.23
C VAL A 341 -18.88 19.36 -4.07
N ALA A 342 -18.73 18.98 -5.34
CA ALA A 342 -19.87 18.68 -6.21
C ALA A 342 -20.70 17.49 -5.71
N THR A 343 -20.06 16.45 -5.18
CA THR A 343 -20.76 15.25 -4.67
C THR A 343 -21.54 15.57 -3.40
N LEU A 344 -20.93 16.29 -2.45
CA LEU A 344 -21.59 16.73 -1.21
C LEU A 344 -22.80 17.65 -1.50
N ALA A 345 -22.66 18.57 -2.46
CA ALA A 345 -23.73 19.51 -2.83
C ALA A 345 -24.99 18.85 -3.38
N LEU A 346 -24.90 17.60 -3.88
CA LEU A 346 -26.06 16.88 -4.41
C LEU A 346 -26.99 16.33 -3.33
N LYS A 347 -26.61 16.38 -2.02
CA LYS A 347 -27.44 16.04 -0.83
C LYS A 347 -28.27 14.74 -0.93
N ARG A 348 -27.80 13.76 -1.69
CA ARG A 348 -28.61 12.58 -2.07
C ARG A 348 -27.99 11.23 -1.68
N GLN A 349 -26.90 11.23 -0.93
CA GLN A 349 -26.16 10.00 -0.66
C GLN A 349 -25.97 9.83 0.83
N HIS A 350 -26.51 8.74 1.39
CA HIS A 350 -25.88 8.11 2.53
C HIS A 350 -24.59 7.48 1.99
N VAL A 351 -23.48 7.67 2.69
CA VAL A 351 -22.27 6.93 2.33
C VAL A 351 -22.44 5.53 2.93
N SER A 352 -22.80 4.58 2.07
CA SER A 352 -22.99 3.19 2.47
C SER A 352 -21.69 2.66 3.09
N ALA A 353 -21.81 2.10 4.28
CA ALA A 353 -20.69 1.45 4.93
C ALA A 353 -20.77 -0.06 4.81
N GLN A 354 -19.64 -0.66 4.41
CA GLN A 354 -19.42 -2.08 4.62
C GLN A 354 -18.76 -2.26 5.99
N LEU A 355 -19.40 -3.00 6.87
CA LEU A 355 -18.79 -3.42 8.13
C LEU A 355 -17.54 -4.27 7.83
N PRO A 356 -16.47 -4.17 8.62
CA PRO A 356 -15.38 -5.13 8.54
C PRO A 356 -15.94 -6.54 8.71
N SER A 357 -15.56 -7.49 7.85
CA SER A 357 -16.17 -8.83 7.82
C SER A 357 -16.12 -9.55 9.16
N ILE A 358 -15.05 -9.34 9.95
CA ILE A 358 -14.95 -9.90 11.31
C ILE A 358 -16.06 -9.40 12.24
N ILE A 359 -16.44 -8.12 12.15
CA ILE A 359 -17.51 -7.51 12.96
C ILE A 359 -18.88 -7.91 12.42
N GLU A 360 -19.03 -8.01 11.10
CA GLU A 360 -20.27 -8.43 10.44
C GLU A 360 -20.66 -9.87 10.82
N GLU A 361 -19.68 -10.77 10.91
CA GLU A 361 -19.89 -12.16 11.32
C GLU A 361 -20.17 -12.27 12.83
N ASP A 362 -19.30 -11.68 13.66
CA ASP A 362 -19.49 -11.61 15.11
C ASP A 362 -18.76 -10.39 15.70
N LYS A 363 -19.55 -9.46 16.24
CA LYS A 363 -19.07 -8.20 16.83
C LYS A 363 -18.06 -8.38 17.96
N PHE A 364 -18.01 -9.55 18.61
CA PHE A 364 -17.07 -9.84 19.69
C PHE A 364 -15.94 -10.81 19.29
N ALA A 365 -15.92 -11.32 18.06
CA ALA A 365 -14.91 -12.28 17.61
C ALA A 365 -13.47 -11.78 17.85
N ALA A 366 -13.22 -10.48 17.66
CA ALA A 366 -11.90 -9.87 17.86
C ALA A 366 -11.33 -10.03 19.30
N PHE A 367 -12.16 -10.36 20.29
CA PHE A 367 -11.75 -10.59 21.68
C PHE A 367 -11.44 -12.05 21.98
N GLU A 368 -11.87 -12.98 21.14
CA GLU A 368 -11.64 -14.40 21.35
C GLU A 368 -10.15 -14.75 21.18
N GLU A 369 -9.62 -15.55 22.11
CA GLU A 369 -8.23 -16.03 22.06
C GLU A 369 -7.91 -16.80 20.77
N LYS A 370 -8.89 -17.58 20.30
CA LYS A 370 -8.78 -18.35 19.05
C LYS A 370 -8.71 -17.45 17.84
N GLU A 371 -9.49 -16.37 17.80
CA GLU A 371 -9.47 -15.42 16.70
C GLU A 371 -8.18 -14.59 16.70
N PHE A 372 -7.72 -14.16 17.89
CA PHE A 372 -6.42 -13.50 18.03
C PHE A 372 -5.30 -14.38 17.45
N GLY A 373 -5.26 -15.67 17.81
CA GLY A 373 -4.29 -16.60 17.26
C GLY A 373 -4.49 -16.86 15.76
N ARG A 374 -5.73 -17.03 15.30
CA ARG A 374 -6.07 -17.25 13.88
C ARG A 374 -5.57 -16.11 13.00
N GLN A 375 -5.69 -14.86 13.45
CA GLN A 375 -5.21 -13.69 12.69
C GLN A 375 -3.69 -13.71 12.46
N MET A 376 -2.91 -14.37 13.32
CA MET A 376 -1.47 -14.52 13.11
C MET A 376 -1.14 -15.49 11.96
N LEU A 377 -2.07 -16.35 11.56
CA LEU A 377 -1.90 -17.33 10.48
C LEU A 377 -2.69 -16.99 9.21
N ALA A 378 -3.84 -16.32 9.37
CA ALA A 378 -4.81 -16.07 8.30
C ALA A 378 -5.51 -14.71 8.43
N GLY A 379 -4.91 -13.76 9.16
CA GLY A 379 -5.32 -12.37 9.23
C GLY A 379 -4.59 -11.52 8.19
N THR A 380 -4.43 -10.24 8.50
CA THR A 380 -3.76 -9.27 7.61
C THR A 380 -2.25 -9.47 7.53
N ASN A 381 -1.62 -10.01 8.57
CA ASN A 381 -0.16 -10.19 8.64
C ASN A 381 0.28 -11.64 8.95
N PRO A 382 -0.02 -12.61 8.07
CA PRO A 382 0.19 -14.03 8.34
C PRO A 382 1.66 -14.48 8.19
N VAL A 383 2.61 -13.55 8.02
CA VAL A 383 4.01 -13.83 7.65
C VAL A 383 5.01 -13.55 8.77
N ARG A 384 4.56 -13.03 9.92
CA ARG A 384 5.45 -12.65 11.03
C ARG A 384 5.59 -13.73 12.11
N ILE A 385 4.55 -14.52 12.34
CA ILE A 385 4.60 -15.61 13.31
C ILE A 385 5.66 -16.65 12.93
N ARG A 386 6.37 -17.17 13.92
CA ARG A 386 7.42 -18.19 13.73
C ARG A 386 7.32 -19.26 14.80
N ARG A 387 7.82 -20.47 14.50
CA ARG A 387 7.97 -21.52 15.50
C ARG A 387 8.97 -21.06 16.58
N LEU A 388 8.62 -21.27 17.85
CA LEU A 388 9.52 -21.00 18.97
C LEU A 388 10.63 -22.06 18.99
N LYS A 389 11.89 -21.63 18.84
CA LYS A 389 13.07 -22.52 18.88
C LYS A 389 13.70 -22.53 20.27
N GLU A 390 14.54 -23.52 20.54
CA GLU A 390 15.24 -23.67 21.82
C GLU A 390 16.12 -22.45 22.16
N GLU A 391 16.80 -21.89 21.15
CA GLU A 391 17.63 -20.70 21.30
C GLU A 391 16.80 -19.47 21.71
N ASP A 392 15.66 -19.25 21.05
CA ASP A 392 14.74 -18.16 21.37
C ASP A 392 14.14 -18.32 22.77
N PHE A 393 13.75 -19.55 23.11
CA PHE A 393 13.19 -19.87 24.43
C PHE A 393 14.22 -19.65 25.54
N SER A 394 15.45 -20.12 25.34
CA SER A 394 16.55 -19.94 26.30
C SER A 394 16.83 -18.46 26.55
N LEU A 395 16.94 -17.67 25.47
CA LEU A 395 17.15 -16.23 25.56
C LEU A 395 15.97 -15.51 26.24
N LEU A 396 14.74 -15.93 25.94
CA LEU A 396 13.53 -15.37 26.55
C LEU A 396 13.48 -15.64 28.05
N MET A 397 13.83 -16.86 28.49
CA MET A 397 13.90 -17.22 29.91
C MET A 397 15.04 -16.49 30.63
N GLU A 398 16.21 -16.35 30.01
CA GLU A 398 17.34 -15.61 30.57
C GLU A 398 16.97 -14.13 30.79
N ASN A 399 16.47 -13.46 29.74
CA ASN A 399 16.04 -12.07 29.82
C ASN A 399 14.89 -11.87 30.83
N PHE A 400 13.99 -12.85 30.93
CA PHE A 400 12.92 -12.82 31.93
C PHE A 400 13.50 -12.86 33.36
N GLN A 401 14.41 -13.79 33.66
CA GLN A 401 15.02 -13.91 34.99
C GLN A 401 15.82 -12.66 35.37
N GLU A 402 16.49 -12.04 34.40
CA GLU A 402 17.19 -10.77 34.61
C GLU A 402 16.23 -9.62 34.94
N ARG A 403 15.12 -9.49 34.21
CA ARG A 403 14.12 -8.42 34.42
C ARG A 403 13.21 -8.65 35.63
N TYR A 404 12.94 -9.90 35.98
CA TYR A 404 11.96 -10.28 36.99
C TYR A 404 12.56 -11.21 38.05
N PRO A 405 13.61 -10.78 38.77
CA PRO A 405 14.31 -11.64 39.71
C PRO A 405 13.37 -12.13 40.81
N GLY A 406 13.38 -13.45 41.01
CA GLY A 406 12.58 -14.11 42.05
C GLY A 406 11.15 -14.50 41.63
N ILE A 407 10.74 -14.22 40.39
CA ILE A 407 9.49 -14.77 39.83
C ILE A 407 9.79 -16.12 39.16
N GLU A 408 9.10 -17.17 39.58
CA GLU A 408 9.18 -18.50 38.97
C GLU A 408 8.04 -18.72 37.96
N LEU A 409 8.38 -19.15 36.74
CA LEU A 409 7.42 -19.48 35.67
C LEU A 409 7.40 -20.99 35.36
N LYS A 410 7.59 -21.84 36.37
CA LYS A 410 7.77 -23.30 36.20
C LYS A 410 6.68 -23.95 35.35
N ASP A 411 5.42 -23.61 35.57
CA ASP A 411 4.30 -24.21 34.83
C ASP A 411 4.33 -23.82 33.34
N LEU A 412 4.53 -22.53 33.05
CA LEU A 412 4.68 -22.05 31.66
C LEU A 412 5.92 -22.64 30.99
N GLU A 413 7.06 -22.70 31.68
CA GLU A 413 8.28 -23.31 31.16
C GLU A 413 8.07 -24.78 30.77
N ASN A 414 7.42 -25.56 31.63
CA ASN A 414 7.13 -26.97 31.38
C ASN A 414 6.19 -27.13 30.19
N LEU A 415 5.13 -26.31 30.13
CA LEU A 415 4.19 -26.28 29.01
C LEU A 415 4.91 -25.95 27.69
N LEU A 416 5.75 -24.91 27.67
CA LEU A 416 6.48 -24.53 26.46
C LEU A 416 7.48 -25.59 26.03
N LYS A 417 8.23 -26.21 26.96
CA LYS A 417 9.14 -27.33 26.66
C LYS A 417 8.38 -28.51 26.05
N GLU A 418 7.18 -28.84 26.54
CA GLU A 418 6.33 -29.88 25.95
C GLU A 418 5.88 -29.49 24.53
N LYS A 419 5.28 -28.31 24.37
CA LYS A 419 4.75 -27.86 23.08
C LYS A 419 5.85 -27.67 22.03
N MET A 420 7.04 -27.20 22.42
CA MET A 420 8.20 -27.08 21.53
C MET A 420 8.68 -28.44 21.01
N LYS A 421 8.78 -29.47 21.86
CA LYS A 421 9.12 -30.84 21.44
C LYS A 421 8.13 -31.36 20.40
N ALA A 422 6.86 -30.99 20.52
CA ALA A 422 5.82 -31.34 19.58
C ALA A 422 5.72 -30.37 18.37
N SER A 423 6.61 -29.40 18.21
CA SER A 423 6.52 -28.34 17.19
C SER A 423 5.17 -27.60 17.18
N ARG A 424 4.64 -27.32 18.38
CA ARG A 424 3.35 -26.67 18.65
C ARG A 424 3.48 -25.37 19.44
N ALA A 425 4.69 -24.86 19.63
CA ALA A 425 4.95 -23.56 20.25
C ALA A 425 5.41 -22.55 19.20
N PHE A 426 4.88 -21.33 19.29
CA PHE A 426 5.09 -20.25 18.34
C PHE A 426 5.35 -18.94 19.08
N ILE A 427 5.90 -17.99 18.35
CA ILE A 427 6.23 -16.67 18.85
C ILE A 427 5.93 -15.62 17.79
N LEU A 428 5.33 -14.53 18.21
CA LEU A 428 5.20 -13.28 17.46
C LEU A 428 6.08 -12.24 18.15
N ASP A 429 7.15 -11.82 17.48
CA ASP A 429 8.23 -11.04 18.10
C ASP A 429 8.32 -9.65 17.50
N HIS A 430 7.86 -8.64 18.25
CA HIS A 430 7.95 -7.22 17.90
C HIS A 430 8.91 -6.47 18.82
N HIS A 431 9.81 -7.19 19.50
CA HIS A 431 10.75 -6.60 20.45
C HIS A 431 11.75 -5.61 19.80
N TYR A 432 11.95 -5.69 18.48
CA TYR A 432 12.75 -4.72 17.71
C TYR A 432 12.29 -3.26 17.89
N LEU A 433 11.05 -3.04 18.32
CA LEU A 433 10.50 -1.72 18.58
C LEU A 433 11.13 -1.03 19.78
N GLU A 434 11.73 -1.77 20.72
CA GLU A 434 12.26 -1.25 21.98
C GLU A 434 13.24 -0.08 21.75
N GLN A 435 14.15 -0.22 20.78
CA GLN A 435 15.12 0.81 20.41
C GLN A 435 14.47 2.11 19.88
N PHE A 436 13.22 2.05 19.42
CA PHE A 436 12.46 3.19 18.90
C PHE A 436 11.50 3.79 19.94
N LEU A 437 11.23 3.09 21.05
CA LEU A 437 10.23 3.51 22.04
C LEU A 437 10.54 4.85 22.70
N LYS A 438 11.82 5.15 23.00
CA LYS A 438 12.18 6.48 23.54
C LYS A 438 11.69 7.61 22.61
N MET A 439 11.85 7.43 21.30
CA MET A 439 11.40 8.40 20.30
C MET A 439 9.88 8.41 20.13
N ILE A 440 9.25 7.23 20.09
CA ILE A 440 7.81 7.05 19.91
C ILE A 440 7.05 7.58 21.13
N ASN A 441 7.40 7.13 22.33
CA ASN A 441 6.71 7.50 23.56
C ASN A 441 6.98 8.95 23.95
N GLY A 442 8.17 9.47 23.64
CA GLY A 442 8.43 10.91 23.72
C GLY A 442 7.49 11.74 22.84
N LYS A 443 6.73 11.13 21.91
CA LYS A 443 5.64 11.77 21.15
C LYS A 443 4.28 11.82 21.87
N GLY A 444 4.22 11.43 23.14
CA GLY A 444 2.95 11.30 23.86
C GLY A 444 2.19 10.02 23.49
N VAL A 445 2.90 9.01 22.96
CA VAL A 445 2.36 7.68 22.68
C VAL A 445 2.69 6.77 23.86
N CYS A 446 1.81 5.84 24.20
CA CYS A 446 2.09 4.80 25.19
C CYS A 446 2.28 3.46 24.47
N ALA A 447 3.46 3.24 23.86
CA ALA A 447 3.78 1.99 23.18
C ALA A 447 4.73 1.11 24.01
N TYR A 448 4.53 -0.20 23.89
CA TYR A 448 5.43 -1.23 24.41
C TYR A 448 5.98 -2.04 23.25
N ALA A 449 7.19 -2.55 23.39
CA ALA A 449 7.74 -3.54 22.46
C ALA A 449 7.19 -4.89 22.91
N THR A 450 6.49 -5.59 22.03
CA THR A 450 5.74 -6.79 22.42
C THR A 450 6.43 -8.07 21.98
N ARG A 451 6.30 -9.11 22.79
CA ARG A 451 6.60 -10.48 22.40
C ARG A 451 5.49 -11.40 22.88
N THR A 452 4.91 -12.17 21.99
CA THR A 452 3.76 -13.03 22.29
C THR A 452 4.12 -14.46 22.04
N ILE A 453 3.85 -15.33 23.01
CA ILE A 453 4.02 -16.77 22.91
C ILE A 453 2.65 -17.40 22.68
N LEU A 454 2.56 -18.22 21.64
CA LEU A 454 1.34 -18.92 21.27
C LEU A 454 1.59 -20.42 21.25
N ILE A 455 0.55 -21.20 21.53
CA ILE A 455 0.60 -22.66 21.42
C ILE A 455 -0.59 -23.19 20.62
N ALA A 456 -0.37 -24.33 19.99
CA ALA A 456 -1.46 -25.20 19.54
C ALA A 456 -1.72 -26.25 20.63
N ASP A 457 -2.90 -26.20 21.24
CA ASP A 457 -3.24 -27.15 22.31
C ASP A 457 -3.42 -28.56 21.77
N ASP A 458 -4.06 -28.68 20.62
CA ASP A 458 -4.39 -29.94 19.97
C ASP A 458 -3.40 -30.28 18.81
N PRO A 459 -3.09 -31.56 18.56
CA PRO A 459 -2.23 -31.98 17.45
C PRO A 459 -2.80 -31.69 16.04
N SER A 460 -4.09 -31.37 15.91
CA SER A 460 -4.69 -30.96 14.63
C SER A 460 -4.22 -29.59 14.15
N TYR A 461 -3.63 -28.77 15.03
CA TYR A 461 -3.30 -27.36 14.77
C TYR A 461 -4.51 -26.50 14.38
N GLU A 462 -5.74 -26.97 14.67
CA GLU A 462 -6.97 -26.26 14.30
C GLU A 462 -7.03 -24.85 14.90
N THR A 463 -6.53 -24.69 16.13
CA THR A 463 -6.45 -23.40 16.82
C THR A 463 -5.09 -23.20 17.44
N ILE A 464 -4.56 -21.98 17.33
CA ILE A 464 -3.47 -21.50 18.18
C ILE A 464 -4.02 -20.40 19.09
N ILE A 465 -3.53 -20.35 20.33
CA ILE A 465 -3.93 -19.35 21.32
C ILE A 465 -2.70 -18.72 21.97
N PRO A 466 -2.75 -17.44 22.36
CA PRO A 466 -1.68 -16.81 23.12
C PRO A 466 -1.70 -17.29 24.58
N VAL A 467 -0.52 -17.57 25.14
CA VAL A 467 -0.37 -18.03 26.54
C VAL A 467 0.49 -17.10 27.38
N ALA A 468 1.35 -16.31 26.75
CA ALA A 468 2.12 -15.27 27.42
C ALA A 468 2.37 -14.07 26.51
N ILE A 469 2.40 -12.87 27.10
CA ILE A 469 2.73 -11.61 26.43
C ILE A 469 3.74 -10.85 27.29
N GLU A 470 4.89 -10.55 26.71
CA GLU A 470 5.85 -9.58 27.23
C GLU A 470 5.55 -8.20 26.65
N LEU A 471 5.52 -7.19 27.53
CA LEU A 471 5.42 -5.77 27.21
C LEU A 471 6.70 -5.09 27.72
N SER A 472 7.69 -4.90 26.83
CA SER A 472 9.00 -4.34 27.19
C SER A 472 9.05 -2.82 26.99
N LEU A 473 9.70 -2.13 27.92
CA LEU A 473 10.16 -0.74 27.82
C LEU A 473 11.70 -0.68 27.91
N PRO A 474 12.34 0.37 27.37
CA PRO A 474 13.77 0.60 27.57
C PRO A 474 14.09 0.75 29.06
N GLU A 475 15.25 0.26 29.50
CA GLU A 475 15.65 0.22 30.92
C GLU A 475 15.61 1.60 31.63
N ASP A 476 15.99 2.67 30.93
CA ASP A 476 15.94 4.04 31.45
C ASP A 476 14.57 4.73 31.29
N SER A 477 13.47 3.99 31.19
CA SER A 477 12.15 4.59 30.98
C SER A 477 11.58 5.15 32.29
N ASP A 478 11.33 6.46 32.31
CA ASP A 478 10.64 7.14 33.42
C ASP A 478 9.12 6.81 33.49
N ASP A 479 8.56 6.20 32.43
CA ASP A 479 7.11 6.10 32.18
C ASP A 479 6.48 4.77 32.67
N GLY A 480 7.26 3.82 33.19
CA GLY A 480 6.72 2.55 33.65
C GLY A 480 7.73 1.43 33.85
N ARG A 481 7.24 0.20 34.01
CA ARG A 481 8.07 -1.02 34.08
C ARG A 481 7.64 -1.97 32.97
N SER A 482 8.60 -2.71 32.42
CA SER A 482 8.30 -3.85 31.56
C SER A 482 7.41 -4.85 32.30
N MET A 483 6.48 -5.50 31.61
CA MET A 483 5.58 -6.50 32.19
C MET A 483 5.67 -7.83 31.43
N PHE A 484 5.55 -8.94 32.15
CA PHE A 484 5.40 -10.27 31.56
C PHE A 484 4.12 -10.89 32.10
N LEU A 485 3.17 -11.12 31.20
CA LEU A 485 1.81 -11.54 31.53
C LEU A 485 1.61 -12.97 31.06
N VAL A 486 1.12 -13.82 31.96
CA VAL A 486 0.72 -15.21 31.67
C VAL A 486 -0.80 -15.27 31.70
N ALA A 487 -1.42 -15.81 30.66
CA ALA A 487 -2.87 -15.78 30.47
C ALA A 487 -3.64 -16.28 31.71
N GLU A 488 -3.20 -17.40 32.29
CA GLU A 488 -3.84 -18.04 33.44
C GLU A 488 -3.78 -17.22 34.73
N ASN A 489 -2.73 -16.39 34.89
CA ASN A 489 -2.44 -15.65 36.11
C ASN A 489 -2.70 -14.15 35.98
N CYS A 490 -3.29 -13.71 34.87
CA CYS A 490 -3.53 -12.31 34.56
C CYS A 490 -5.00 -11.94 34.74
N SER A 491 -5.27 -10.72 35.19
CA SER A 491 -6.64 -10.20 35.11
C SER A 491 -7.04 -10.03 33.64
N VAL A 492 -8.27 -10.39 33.30
CA VAL A 492 -8.81 -10.26 31.93
C VAL A 492 -8.58 -8.86 31.34
N VAL A 493 -8.76 -7.81 32.13
CA VAL A 493 -8.54 -6.43 31.67
C VAL A 493 -7.10 -6.20 31.23
N LEU A 494 -6.12 -6.62 32.03
CA LEU A 494 -4.71 -6.48 31.71
C LEU A 494 -4.31 -7.36 30.52
N TRP A 495 -4.93 -8.54 30.38
CA TRP A 495 -4.70 -9.43 29.25
C TRP A 495 -5.20 -8.84 27.92
N GLU A 496 -6.41 -8.29 27.90
CA GLU A 496 -6.94 -7.60 26.71
C GLU A 496 -6.09 -6.38 26.32
N LEU A 497 -5.68 -5.57 27.29
CA LEU A 497 -4.77 -4.44 27.05
C LEU A 497 -3.43 -4.91 26.45
N ALA A 498 -2.91 -6.05 26.89
CA ALA A 498 -1.71 -6.63 26.33
C ALA A 498 -1.91 -7.06 24.87
N LYS A 499 -3.03 -7.74 24.56
CA LYS A 499 -3.39 -8.10 23.18
C LYS A 499 -3.54 -6.88 22.28
N PHE A 500 -4.09 -5.77 22.77
CA PHE A 500 -4.16 -4.52 22.01
C PHE A 500 -2.79 -3.93 21.67
N HIS A 501 -1.82 -3.98 22.60
CA HIS A 501 -0.44 -3.58 22.30
C HIS A 501 0.18 -4.49 21.24
N VAL A 502 -0.08 -5.80 21.31
CA VAL A 502 0.41 -6.74 20.30
C VAL A 502 -0.18 -6.42 18.92
N ALA A 503 -1.50 -6.25 18.82
CA ALA A 503 -2.19 -5.90 17.58
C ALA A 503 -1.71 -4.56 17.00
N SER A 504 -1.45 -3.57 17.86
CA SER A 504 -0.92 -2.25 17.44
C SER A 504 0.49 -2.36 16.83
N ASN A 505 1.36 -3.13 17.48
CA ASN A 505 2.70 -3.39 16.97
C ASN A 505 2.67 -4.18 15.66
N ASP A 506 1.80 -5.20 15.59
CA ASP A 506 1.66 -6.03 14.40
C ASP A 506 1.09 -5.25 13.23
N ALA A 507 0.10 -4.37 13.45
CA ALA A 507 -0.43 -3.47 12.43
C ALA A 507 0.66 -2.50 11.90
N ALA A 508 1.51 -1.97 12.77
CA ALA A 508 2.63 -1.13 12.36
C ALA A 508 3.66 -1.90 11.52
N TYR A 509 4.03 -3.12 11.94
CA TYR A 509 4.93 -3.98 11.19
C TYR A 509 4.34 -4.40 9.84
N HIS A 510 3.07 -4.77 9.83
CA HIS A 510 2.32 -5.10 8.62
C HIS A 510 2.41 -3.97 7.62
N GLN A 511 1.98 -2.76 8.00
CA GLN A 511 1.90 -1.63 7.07
C GLN A 511 3.28 -1.15 6.59
N LEU A 512 4.30 -1.14 7.46
CA LEU A 512 5.61 -0.56 7.13
C LEU A 512 6.64 -1.54 6.58
N VAL A 513 6.48 -2.84 6.84
CA VAL A 513 7.50 -3.86 6.51
C VAL A 513 6.95 -4.97 5.64
N SER A 514 5.75 -5.47 5.93
CA SER A 514 5.19 -6.61 5.19
C SER A 514 4.47 -6.17 3.91
N HIS A 515 3.85 -4.98 3.95
CA HIS A 515 3.01 -4.46 2.88
C HIS A 515 3.70 -3.42 2.00
N TRP A 516 4.25 -2.35 2.60
CA TRP A 516 4.94 -1.26 1.91
C TRP A 516 6.26 -1.71 1.29
#